data_AF-A0A8S3WWI0-F1
#
_entry.id   AF-A0A8S3WWI0-F1
#
_cell.length_a   1.000
_cell.length_b   1.000
_cell.length_c   1.000
_cell.angle_alpha   90.00
_cell.angle_beta   90.00
_cell.angle_gamma   90.00
#
_symmetry.space_group_name_H-M   'P 1'
#
loop_
_entity.id
_entity.type
_entity.pdbx_description
1 polymer ?
#
loop_
_entity_poly.entity_id
_entity_poly.type
_entity_poly.pdbx_seq_one_letter_code
_entity_poly.pdbx_strand_id
1 'polypeptide(L)'
;MFLDSFNITDMWITTLFKKWMKIMKKSLQTIAIANARNENIKISVCQHINSIPVKESHYVRQRTSKLYFEESLTFPKLYSLYIEWMTKNNPSDTKAIQEQYRRIFYKELNIEFFKPKKDQSLKCEVHEKPSELEKEITTRDYALHMANKCIIRQIKDNDKVEAKQSKKNC
;
A
#
# COMPACT_ATOMS: atom_id res chain seq x y z
N MET A 1 -58.11 -4.06 -2.30
CA MET A 1 -59.20 -4.98 -2.71
C MET A 1 -58.78 -5.84 -3.91
N PHE A 2 -57.63 -6.53 -3.83
CA PHE A 2 -57.21 -7.54 -4.82
C PHE A 2 -57.05 -8.93 -4.16
N LEU A 3 -56.84 -8.97 -2.83
CA LEU A 3 -56.68 -10.19 -2.03
C LEU A 3 -58.00 -10.82 -1.59
N ASP A 4 -59.05 -10.00 -1.38
CA ASP A 4 -60.40 -10.48 -1.04
C ASP A 4 -61.03 -11.32 -2.16
N SER A 5 -60.63 -11.07 -3.41
CA SER A 5 -61.13 -11.77 -4.60
C SER A 5 -60.66 -13.23 -4.71
N PHE A 6 -59.58 -13.60 -4.01
CA PHE A 6 -58.98 -14.95 -4.09
C PHE A 6 -59.17 -15.79 -2.82
N ASN A 7 -59.91 -15.31 -1.81
CA ASN A 7 -60.12 -16.01 -0.53
C ASN A 7 -58.80 -16.45 0.16
N ILE A 8 -57.70 -15.72 -0.11
CA ILE A 8 -56.39 -15.97 0.52
C ILE A 8 -56.38 -15.20 1.84
N THR A 9 -56.35 -15.93 2.95
CA THR A 9 -56.34 -15.30 4.28
C THR A 9 -55.01 -14.57 4.52
N ASP A 10 -55.07 -13.32 4.99
CA ASP A 10 -53.90 -12.46 5.31
C ASP A 10 -52.87 -13.12 6.23
N MET A 11 -53.30 -14.11 7.01
CA MET A 11 -52.44 -14.91 7.87
C MET A 11 -51.36 -15.67 7.08
N TRP A 12 -51.66 -16.18 5.88
CA TRP A 12 -50.67 -16.87 5.05
C TRP A 12 -49.67 -15.89 4.45
N ILE A 13 -50.14 -14.73 4.00
CA ILE A 13 -49.29 -13.68 3.41
C ILE A 13 -48.34 -13.12 4.45
N THR A 14 -48.82 -12.78 5.64
CA THR A 14 -47.98 -12.28 6.73
C THR A 14 -46.98 -13.32 7.22
N THR A 15 -47.36 -14.61 7.24
CA THR A 15 -46.46 -15.70 7.63
C THR A 15 -45.37 -15.94 6.57
N LEU A 16 -45.73 -15.95 5.29
CA LEU A 16 -44.79 -16.04 4.17
C LEU A 16 -43.84 -14.83 4.15
N PHE A 17 -44.37 -13.62 4.34
CA PHE A 17 -43.58 -12.40 4.42
C PHE A 17 -42.60 -12.42 5.60
N LYS A 18 -43.04 -12.84 6.79
CA LYS A 18 -42.15 -13.01 7.97
C LYS A 18 -41.04 -14.03 7.69
N LYS A 19 -41.36 -15.16 7.04
CA LYS A 19 -40.37 -16.17 6.65
C LYS A 19 -39.37 -15.60 5.66
N TRP A 20 -39.83 -14.86 4.65
CA TRP A 20 -38.99 -14.24 3.64
C TRP A 20 -38.07 -13.16 4.24
N MET A 21 -38.60 -12.29 5.10
CA MET A 21 -37.82 -11.30 5.86
C MET A 21 -36.76 -11.96 6.76
N LYS A 22 -37.06 -13.11 7.38
CA LYS A 22 -36.09 -13.88 8.16
C LYS A 22 -34.95 -14.42 7.30
N ILE A 23 -35.26 -14.88 6.08
CA ILE A 23 -34.25 -15.34 5.10
C ILE A 23 -33.36 -14.16 4.68
N MET A 24 -33.95 -13.01 4.35
CA MET A 24 -33.24 -11.78 3.97
C MET A 24 -32.32 -11.26 5.09
N LYS A 25 -32.77 -11.29 6.35
CA LYS A 25 -31.91 -10.90 7.49
C LYS A 25 -30.74 -11.85 7.68
N LYS A 26 -30.94 -13.16 7.47
CA LYS A 26 -29.88 -14.17 7.56
C LYS A 26 -28.82 -13.97 6.48
N SER A 27 -29.22 -13.65 5.24
CA SER A 27 -28.27 -13.36 4.16
C SER A 27 -27.46 -12.08 4.43
N LEU A 28 -28.11 -11.00 4.88
CA LEU A 28 -27.43 -9.76 5.29
C LEU A 28 -26.42 -9.99 6.41
N GLN A 29 -26.77 -10.80 7.42
CA GLN A 29 -25.85 -11.17 8.49
C GLN A 29 -24.62 -11.93 7.97
N THR A 30 -24.82 -12.91 7.08
CA THR A 30 -23.68 -13.64 6.49
C THR A 30 -22.75 -12.74 5.67
N ILE A 31 -23.30 -11.77 4.94
CA ILE A 31 -22.52 -10.79 4.18
C ILE A 31 -21.73 -9.88 5.12
N ALA A 32 -22.37 -9.38 6.19
CA ALA A 32 -21.70 -8.53 7.17
C ALA A 32 -20.53 -9.26 7.85
N ILE A 33 -20.71 -10.53 8.24
CA ILE A 33 -19.65 -11.36 8.82
C ILE A 33 -18.52 -11.58 7.81
N ALA A 34 -18.83 -11.84 6.54
CA ALA A 34 -17.83 -12.02 5.49
C ALA A 34 -17.01 -10.73 5.27
N ASN A 35 -17.67 -9.56 5.26
CA ASN A 35 -17.01 -8.27 5.14
C ASN A 35 -16.10 -8.00 6.35
N ALA A 36 -16.57 -8.23 7.58
CA ALA A 36 -15.76 -8.06 8.78
C ALA A 36 -14.52 -8.98 8.76
N ARG A 37 -14.67 -10.23 8.31
CA ARG A 37 -13.54 -11.14 8.12
C ARG A 37 -12.52 -10.60 7.11
N ASN A 38 -12.99 -10.03 6.00
CA ASN A 38 -12.11 -9.43 5.00
C ASN A 38 -11.37 -8.19 5.54
N GLU A 39 -12.01 -7.38 6.37
CA GLU A 39 -11.37 -6.24 7.03
C GLU A 39 -10.29 -6.69 8.03
N ASN A 40 -10.54 -7.74 8.82
CA ASN A 40 -9.52 -8.30 9.72
C ASN A 40 -8.28 -8.79 8.95
N ILE A 41 -8.50 -9.47 7.81
CA ILE A 41 -7.41 -9.91 6.92
C ILE A 41 -6.66 -8.70 6.35
N LYS A 42 -7.36 -7.62 5.99
CA LYS A 42 -6.73 -6.39 5.50
C LYS A 42 -5.84 -5.76 6.56
N ILE A 43 -6.32 -5.67 7.79
CA ILE A 43 -5.57 -5.11 8.92
C ILE A 43 -4.29 -5.92 9.17
N SER A 44 -4.37 -7.26 9.21
CA SER A 44 -3.20 -8.10 9.47
C SER A 44 -2.13 -7.96 8.38
N VAL A 45 -2.55 -7.86 7.11
CA VAL A 45 -1.64 -7.64 5.98
C VAL A 45 -0.96 -6.27 6.07
N CYS A 46 -1.72 -5.21 6.37
CA CYS A 46 -1.16 -3.87 6.54
C CYS A 46 -0.17 -3.80 7.72
N GLN A 47 -0.48 -4.45 8.85
CA GLN A 47 0.42 -4.51 10.00
C GLN A 47 1.73 -5.21 9.67
N HIS A 48 1.67 -6.36 8.99
CA HIS A 48 2.87 -7.09 8.56
C HIS A 48 3.73 -6.25 7.62
N ILE A 49 3.13 -5.63 6.61
CA ILE A 49 3.89 -4.83 5.63
C ILE A 49 4.53 -3.60 6.27
N ASN A 50 3.83 -2.90 7.16
CA ASN A 50 4.37 -1.74 7.87
C ASN A 50 5.48 -2.10 8.87
N SER A 51 5.62 -3.37 9.25
CA SER A 51 6.73 -3.83 10.10
C SER A 51 8.07 -3.96 9.36
N ILE A 52 8.03 -3.97 8.02
CA ILE A 52 9.21 -4.16 7.18
C ILE A 52 9.80 -2.78 6.83
N PRO A 53 11.13 -2.60 6.95
CA PRO A 53 11.76 -1.34 6.60
C PRO A 53 11.58 -1.03 5.12
N VAL A 54 11.19 0.21 4.82
CA VAL A 54 11.04 0.75 3.48
C VAL A 54 11.94 1.96 3.29
N LYS A 55 12.35 2.19 2.05
CA LYS A 55 13.18 3.32 1.65
C LYS A 55 12.43 4.20 0.65
N GLU A 56 12.62 5.51 0.78
CA GLU A 56 12.14 6.46 -0.21
C GLU A 56 12.93 6.35 -1.52
N SER A 57 12.28 6.69 -2.63
CA SER A 57 12.96 6.77 -3.91
C SER A 57 14.00 7.89 -3.89
N HIS A 58 15.28 7.53 -3.85
CA HIS A 58 16.41 8.46 -3.72
C HIS A 58 16.54 9.48 -4.89
N TYR A 59 15.91 9.18 -6.03
CA TYR A 59 16.15 9.90 -7.28
C TYR A 59 14.90 10.45 -7.96
N VAL A 60 13.70 10.22 -7.45
CA VAL A 60 12.51 10.65 -8.20
C VAL A 60 12.27 12.14 -7.95
N ARG A 61 12.40 12.91 -9.03
CA ARG A 61 11.93 14.30 -9.14
C ARG A 61 10.54 14.40 -8.50
N GLN A 62 10.40 15.01 -7.32
CA GLN A 62 9.23 15.58 -6.59
C GLN A 62 7.77 15.12 -6.88
N ARG A 63 7.52 14.15 -7.75
CA ARG A 63 6.23 13.84 -8.37
C ARG A 63 5.57 12.64 -7.72
N THR A 64 6.30 11.83 -6.95
CA THR A 64 5.76 10.62 -6.33
C THR A 64 6.29 10.44 -4.91
N SER A 65 5.39 10.24 -3.96
CA SER A 65 5.67 9.84 -2.57
C SER A 65 5.79 8.31 -2.41
N LYS A 66 6.28 7.63 -3.45
CA LYS A 66 6.30 6.17 -3.50
C LYS A 66 7.46 5.59 -2.71
N LEU A 67 7.17 4.59 -1.89
CA LEU A 67 8.14 3.89 -1.05
C LEU A 67 8.55 2.57 -1.71
N TYR A 68 9.74 2.09 -1.37
CA TYR A 68 10.31 0.88 -1.95
C TYR A 68 10.88 -0.04 -0.88
N PHE A 69 10.63 -1.34 -1.02
CA PHE A 69 11.36 -2.35 -0.26
C PHE A 69 12.79 -2.52 -0.77
N GLU A 70 13.64 -3.13 0.06
CA GLU A 70 14.99 -3.53 -0.34
C GLU A 70 15.00 -4.44 -1.58
N GLU A 71 16.06 -4.37 -2.38
CA GLU A 71 16.20 -5.11 -3.64
C GLU A 71 16.14 -6.64 -3.46
N SER A 72 16.56 -7.13 -2.30
CA SER A 72 16.58 -8.55 -1.96
C SER A 72 15.19 -9.12 -1.64
N LEU A 73 14.19 -8.25 -1.44
CA LEU A 73 12.84 -8.64 -1.09
C LEU A 73 11.98 -8.78 -2.35
N THR A 74 11.46 -9.98 -2.56
CA THR A 74 10.53 -10.28 -3.65
C THR A 74 9.14 -10.60 -3.09
N PHE A 75 8.12 -10.50 -3.93
CA PHE A 75 6.75 -10.82 -3.52
C PHE A 75 6.58 -12.22 -2.90
N PRO A 76 7.16 -13.31 -3.47
CA PRO A 76 7.06 -14.63 -2.86
C PRO A 76 7.67 -14.67 -1.46
N LYS A 77 8.85 -14.07 -1.29
CA LYS A 77 9.56 -14.01 0.00
C LYS A 77 8.76 -13.19 1.03
N LEU A 78 8.18 -12.07 0.60
CA LEU A 78 7.32 -11.23 1.42
C LEU A 78 6.09 -12.00 1.95
N TYR A 79 5.48 -12.82 1.10
CA TYR A 79 4.34 -13.66 1.50
C TYR A 79 4.75 -14.80 2.44
N SER A 80 5.90 -15.46 2.20
CA SER A 80 6.42 -16.46 3.14
C SER A 80 6.63 -15.87 4.54
N LEU A 81 7.24 -14.68 4.61
CA LEU A 81 7.43 -13.95 5.87
C LEU A 81 6.10 -13.60 6.55
N TYR A 82 5.06 -13.27 5.78
CA TYR A 82 3.73 -13.02 6.31
C TYR A 82 3.14 -14.26 6.98
N ILE A 83 3.28 -15.44 6.36
CA ILE A 83 2.77 -16.69 6.92
C ILE A 83 3.50 -17.05 8.22
N GLU A 84 4.81 -16.87 8.26
CA GLU A 84 5.63 -17.05 9.46
C GLU A 84 5.22 -16.08 10.57
N TRP A 85 5.09 -14.79 10.23
CA TRP A 85 4.67 -13.72 11.15
C TRP A 85 3.27 -14.00 11.73
N MET A 86 2.31 -14.40 10.90
CA MET A 86 0.96 -14.79 11.34
C MET A 86 1.00 -16.01 12.25
N THR A 87 1.84 -17.00 11.94
CA THR A 87 1.95 -18.21 12.78
C THR A 87 2.51 -17.89 14.16
N LYS A 88 3.43 -16.93 14.24
CA LYS A 88 4.07 -16.53 15.51
C LYS A 88 3.21 -15.57 16.34
N ASN A 89 2.59 -14.58 15.71
CA ASN A 89 1.92 -13.48 16.42
C ASN A 89 0.40 -13.68 16.53
N ASN A 90 -0.24 -14.30 15.52
CA ASN A 90 -1.70 -14.44 15.45
C ASN A 90 -2.11 -15.86 14.99
N PRO A 91 -1.75 -16.93 15.73
CA PRO A 91 -1.97 -18.31 15.28
C PRO A 91 -3.45 -18.69 15.12
N SER A 92 -4.36 -18.00 15.81
CA SER A 92 -5.81 -18.24 15.75
C SER A 92 -6.51 -17.50 14.61
N ASP A 93 -5.85 -16.54 13.97
CA ASP A 93 -6.47 -15.70 12.96
C ASP A 93 -6.47 -16.35 11.57
N THR A 94 -7.46 -15.97 10.75
CA THR A 94 -7.49 -16.42 9.35
C THR A 94 -6.36 -15.76 8.57
N LYS A 95 -5.47 -16.58 8.01
CA LYS A 95 -4.40 -16.13 7.11
C LYS A 95 -4.99 -15.71 5.76
N ALA A 96 -4.42 -14.66 5.18
CA ALA A 96 -4.77 -14.23 3.82
C ALA A 96 -4.28 -15.27 2.81
N ILE A 97 -5.09 -15.56 1.78
CA ILE A 97 -4.62 -16.32 0.62
C ILE A 97 -3.64 -15.44 -0.19
N GLN A 98 -2.66 -16.04 -0.86
CA GLN A 98 -1.63 -15.31 -1.63
C GLN A 98 -2.20 -14.26 -2.59
N GLU A 99 -3.29 -14.56 -3.31
CA GLU A 99 -3.95 -13.60 -4.21
C GLU A 99 -4.63 -12.45 -3.46
N GLN A 100 -5.25 -12.72 -2.31
CA GLN A 100 -5.83 -11.68 -1.46
C GLN A 100 -4.74 -10.75 -0.92
N TYR A 101 -3.65 -11.35 -0.42
CA TYR A 101 -2.47 -10.63 0.03
C TYR A 101 -1.92 -9.72 -1.07
N ARG A 102 -1.77 -10.25 -2.29
CA ARG A 102 -1.32 -9.51 -3.47
C ARG A 102 -2.21 -8.31 -3.77
N ARG A 103 -3.53 -8.52 -3.79
CA ARG A 103 -4.50 -7.45 -4.08
C ARG A 103 -4.45 -6.35 -3.03
N ILE A 104 -4.44 -6.71 -1.75
CA ILE A 104 -4.35 -5.75 -0.65
C ILE A 104 -3.04 -4.95 -0.78
N PHE A 105 -1.92 -5.64 -1.01
CA PHE A 105 -0.61 -5.00 -1.18
C PHE A 105 -0.60 -3.94 -2.28
N TYR A 106 -1.03 -4.28 -3.50
CA TYR A 106 -0.95 -3.34 -4.63
C TYR A 106 -2.02 -2.23 -4.61
N LYS A 107 -3.17 -2.47 -3.97
CA LYS A 107 -4.29 -1.52 -3.99
C LYS A 107 -4.24 -0.52 -2.84
N GLU A 108 -3.85 -0.97 -1.66
CA GLU A 108 -3.97 -0.19 -0.42
C GLU A 108 -2.67 0.49 -0.01
N LEU A 109 -1.53 0.01 -0.50
CA LEU A 109 -0.22 0.49 -0.09
C LEU A 109 0.54 1.13 -1.25
N ASN A 110 1.10 2.31 -1.02
CA ASN A 110 1.94 3.01 -1.98
C ASN A 110 3.42 2.55 -1.90
N ILE A 111 3.63 1.24 -1.82
CA ILE A 111 4.94 0.60 -1.68
C ILE A 111 5.15 -0.33 -2.87
N GLU A 112 6.35 -0.32 -3.46
CA GLU A 112 6.74 -1.22 -4.54
C GLU A 112 8.05 -1.96 -4.23
N PHE A 113 8.31 -3.04 -4.96
CA PHE A 113 9.63 -3.65 -4.94
C PHE A 113 10.61 -2.78 -5.71
N PHE A 114 11.81 -2.60 -5.17
CA PHE A 114 12.84 -1.82 -5.83
C PHE A 114 13.17 -2.44 -7.19
N LYS A 115 13.22 -1.56 -8.20
CA LYS A 115 13.72 -1.90 -9.54
C LYS A 115 14.93 -1.02 -9.79
N PRO A 116 16.14 -1.59 -9.94
CA PRO A 116 17.32 -0.79 -10.22
C PRO A 116 17.09 0.00 -11.50
N LYS A 117 17.28 1.32 -11.41
CA LYS A 117 17.27 2.20 -12.57
C LYS A 117 18.68 2.31 -13.12
N LYS A 118 18.75 2.49 -14.44
CA LYS A 118 19.97 2.69 -15.24
C LYS A 118 20.83 3.91 -14.82
N ASP A 119 20.36 4.75 -13.90
CA ASP A 119 20.93 6.06 -13.55
C ASP A 119 21.20 6.23 -12.03
N GLN A 120 21.72 5.21 -11.33
CA GLN A 120 22.25 5.41 -9.98
C GLN A 120 23.61 6.10 -10.06
N SER A 121 23.82 7.15 -9.26
CA SER A 121 25.14 7.79 -9.17
C SER A 121 26.04 6.99 -8.23
N LEU A 122 27.26 6.68 -8.68
CA LEU A 122 28.27 5.94 -7.92
C LEU A 122 28.46 6.48 -6.49
N LYS A 123 28.46 7.82 -6.32
CA LYS A 123 28.62 8.46 -5.00
C LYS A 123 27.55 8.07 -3.98
N CYS A 124 26.33 7.80 -4.42
CA CYS A 124 25.25 7.38 -3.52
C CYS A 124 25.29 5.88 -3.22
N GLU A 125 25.74 5.06 -4.18
CA GLU A 125 25.92 3.63 -3.97
C GLU A 125 27.03 3.35 -2.95
N VAL A 126 28.15 4.08 -3.05
CA VAL A 126 29.29 3.96 -2.13
C VAL A 126 28.89 4.33 -0.70
N HIS A 127 28.05 5.34 -0.51
CA HIS A 127 27.52 5.70 0.82
C HIS A 127 26.55 4.66 1.39
N GLU A 128 25.87 3.88 0.56
CA GLU A 128 24.88 2.89 1.02
C GLU A 128 25.51 1.60 1.56
N LYS A 129 26.73 1.29 1.11
CA LYS A 129 27.52 0.13 1.56
C LYS A 129 28.91 0.56 2.05
N PRO A 130 29.01 1.39 3.09
CA PRO A 130 30.30 1.92 3.50
C PRO A 130 31.13 0.83 4.19
N SER A 131 32.39 0.69 3.77
CA SER A 131 33.43 0.00 4.53
C SER A 131 33.60 0.66 5.90
N GLU A 132 33.82 -0.12 6.96
CA GLU A 132 33.95 0.38 8.34
C GLU A 132 35.03 1.46 8.51
N LEU A 133 36.07 1.42 7.69
CA LEU A 133 37.20 2.36 7.68
C LEU A 133 36.91 3.70 6.97
N GLU A 134 35.87 3.79 6.14
CA GLU A 134 35.63 4.93 5.24
C GLU A 134 34.33 5.69 5.53
N LYS A 135 33.59 5.30 6.57
CA LYS A 135 32.26 5.83 6.92
C LYS A 135 32.26 7.36 7.10
N GLU A 136 33.24 7.94 7.78
CA GLU A 136 33.29 9.38 8.07
C GLU A 136 33.57 10.24 6.83
N ILE A 137 34.47 9.79 5.95
CA ILE A 137 34.79 10.50 4.70
C ILE A 137 33.60 10.42 3.74
N THR A 138 33.03 9.21 3.62
CA THR A 138 31.90 8.95 2.72
C THR A 138 30.66 9.72 3.13
N THR A 139 30.39 9.86 4.44
CA THR A 139 29.25 10.64 4.97
C THR A 139 29.39 12.13 4.66
N ARG A 140 30.60 12.71 4.84
CA ARG A 140 30.86 14.12 4.49
C ARG A 140 30.68 14.38 3.00
N ASP A 141 31.25 13.54 2.15
CA ASP A 141 31.14 13.68 0.69
C ASP A 141 29.70 13.49 0.21
N TYR A 142 28.96 12.59 0.84
CA TYR A 142 27.54 12.39 0.57
C TYR A 142 26.69 13.60 0.98
N ALA A 143 26.97 14.21 2.14
CA ALA A 143 26.29 15.43 2.57
C ALA A 143 26.52 16.58 1.58
N LEU A 144 27.76 16.76 1.10
CA LEU A 144 28.09 17.74 0.06
C LEU A 144 27.35 17.43 -1.25
N HIS A 145 27.34 16.15 -1.68
CA HIS A 145 26.63 15.72 -2.87
C HIS A 145 25.12 16.02 -2.79
N MET A 146 24.48 15.78 -1.63
CA MET A 146 23.07 16.11 -1.40
C MET A 146 22.83 17.62 -1.43
N ALA A 147 23.69 18.43 -0.80
CA ALA A 147 23.59 19.88 -0.80
C ALA A 147 23.68 20.46 -2.23
N ASN A 148 24.68 20.04 -3.00
CA ASN A 148 24.85 20.46 -4.39
C ASN A 148 23.66 20.04 -5.27
N LYS A 149 23.13 18.83 -5.06
CA LYS A 149 21.91 18.35 -5.74
C LYS A 149 20.70 19.23 -5.41
N CYS A 150 20.59 19.73 -4.18
CA CYS A 150 19.53 20.66 -3.76
C CYS A 150 19.69 22.02 -4.47
N ILE A 151 20.88 22.60 -4.43
CA ILE A 151 21.19 23.89 -5.06
C ILE A 151 20.88 23.88 -6.56
N ILE A 152 21.36 22.87 -7.29
CA ILE A 152 21.12 22.74 -8.74
C ILE A 152 19.62 22.63 -9.05
N ARG A 153 18.85 21.95 -8.21
CA ARG A 153 17.40 21.84 -8.38
C ARG A 153 16.72 23.20 -8.17
N GLN A 154 17.11 23.92 -7.14
CA GLN A 154 16.56 25.24 -6.82
C GLN A 154 16.85 26.25 -7.94
N ILE A 155 18.07 26.27 -8.46
CA ILE A 155 18.44 27.08 -9.63
C ILE A 155 17.56 26.71 -10.83
N LYS A 156 17.43 25.41 -11.15
CA LYS A 156 16.55 24.95 -12.24
C LYS A 156 15.09 25.32 -12.06
N ASP A 157 14.60 25.37 -10.83
CA ASP A 157 13.21 25.72 -10.55
C ASP A 157 13.00 27.23 -10.69
N ASN A 158 13.97 28.04 -10.27
CA ASN A 158 14.00 29.48 -10.52
C ASN A 158 14.03 29.78 -12.03
N ASP A 159 14.92 29.13 -12.80
CA ASP A 159 15.00 29.28 -14.25
C ASP A 159 13.66 28.98 -14.95
N LYS A 160 12.90 27.97 -14.46
CA LYS A 160 11.57 27.64 -14.99
C LYS A 160 10.54 28.72 -14.66
N VAL A 161 10.63 29.34 -13.49
CA VAL A 161 9.73 30.43 -13.07
C VAL A 161 10.02 31.68 -13.90
N GLU A 162 11.29 32.06 -14.04
CA GLU A 162 11.74 33.19 -14.84
C GLU A 162 11.34 33.01 -16.32
N ALA A 163 11.57 31.83 -16.90
CA ALA A 163 11.17 31.54 -18.28
C ALA A 163 9.65 31.62 -18.50
N LYS A 164 8.83 31.31 -17.48
CA LYS A 164 7.36 31.47 -17.56
C LYS A 164 6.93 32.92 -17.44
N GLN A 165 7.62 33.72 -16.63
CA GLN A 165 7.35 35.14 -16.45
C GLN A 165 7.74 35.93 -17.70
N SER A 166 8.92 35.69 -18.28
CA SER A 166 9.34 36.38 -19.51
C SER A 166 8.39 36.08 -20.68
N LYS A 167 7.88 34.85 -20.77
CA LYS A 167 6.92 34.43 -21.81
C LYS A 167 5.51 35.02 -21.64
N LYS A 168 5.15 35.53 -20.45
CA LYS A 168 3.90 36.27 -20.21
C LYS A 168 4.02 37.76 -20.49
N ASN A 169 5.24 38.29 -20.51
CA ASN A 169 5.53 39.71 -20.72
C ASN A 169 5.81 40.05 -22.21
N CYS A 170 5.76 39.04 -23.09
CA CYS A 170 5.70 39.16 -24.55
C CYS A 170 4.26 38.90 -25.01
#